data_AF-A0AAE4BM59-F1
#
_entry.id   AF-A0AAE4BM59-F1
#
_cell.length_a   1.000
_cell.length_b   1.000
_cell.length_c   1.000
_cell.angle_alpha   90.00
_cell.angle_beta   90.00
_cell.angle_gamma   90.00
#
_symmetry.space_group_name_H-M   'P 1'
#
loop_
_entity.id
_entity.type
_entity.pdbx_description
1 polymer ?
#
loop_
_entity_poly.entity_id
_entity_poly.type
_entity_poly.pdbx_seq_one_letter_code
_entity_poly.pdbx_strand_id
1 'polypeptide(L)'
;MAGAPVTSPDAQALGRQLRGFLRATGKTQRELADELNVGATYVSQLVNGKVNWVRSGYFSAIVRALNVPPDTARALDPRPWAVFADQRPPLTPVPDALAAAAAQYGDAFPDLRRAAWQAYLAALHWQSGPPQTPDAWFTVFYQLRTLGVAPTPGPAGPQAGSGA
;
A
#
# COMPACT_ATOMS: atom_id res chain seq x y z
N MET A 1 -6.54 38.55 21.49
CA MET A 1 -7.42 37.42 21.15
C MET A 1 -6.55 36.19 20.99
N ALA A 2 -6.58 35.27 21.96
CA ALA A 2 -5.80 34.04 21.90
C ALA A 2 -6.52 33.06 20.95
N GLY A 3 -5.93 32.75 19.81
CA GLY A 3 -6.41 31.67 18.95
C GLY A 3 -6.28 30.35 19.70
N ALA A 4 -7.41 29.67 19.93
CA ALA A 4 -7.39 28.33 20.49
C ALA A 4 -6.52 27.43 19.61
N PRO A 5 -5.62 26.62 20.16
CA PRO A 5 -4.92 25.63 19.36
C PRO A 5 -5.97 24.66 18.83
N VAL A 6 -6.11 24.58 17.50
CA VAL A 6 -6.80 23.47 16.84
C VAL A 6 -6.04 22.20 17.20
N THR A 7 -6.43 21.57 18.31
CA THR A 7 -5.86 20.31 18.76
C THR A 7 -6.16 19.26 17.70
N SER A 8 -5.10 18.74 17.11
CA SER A 8 -5.20 17.64 16.14
C SER A 8 -6.01 16.50 16.77
N PRO A 9 -6.90 15.83 16.00
CA PRO A 9 -7.72 14.76 16.53
C PRO A 9 -6.85 13.71 17.23
N ASP A 10 -7.24 13.37 18.46
CA ASP A 10 -6.53 12.44 19.32
C ASP A 10 -6.37 11.07 18.64
N ALA A 11 -5.14 10.56 18.59
CA ALA A 11 -4.83 9.33 17.86
C ALA A 11 -5.58 8.11 18.44
N GLN A 12 -5.87 8.09 19.75
CA GLN A 12 -6.68 7.01 20.33
C GLN A 12 -8.14 7.08 19.90
N ALA A 13 -8.73 8.29 19.84
CA ALA A 13 -10.07 8.49 19.31
C ALA A 13 -10.18 8.02 17.85
N LEU A 14 -9.19 8.37 17.03
CA LEU A 14 -9.08 7.91 15.64
C LEU A 14 -8.91 6.40 15.52
N GLY A 15 -8.12 5.77 16.41
CA GLY A 15 -7.99 4.31 16.46
C GLY A 15 -9.30 3.59 16.80
N ARG A 16 -10.08 4.15 17.73
CA ARG A 16 -11.44 3.65 18.05
C ARG A 16 -12.38 3.75 16.85
N GLN A 17 -12.35 4.86 16.11
CA GLN A 17 -13.13 5.02 14.88
C GLN A 17 -12.71 4.01 13.80
N LEU A 18 -11.41 3.82 13.58
CA LEU A 18 -10.90 2.84 12.62
C LEU A 18 -11.38 1.41 12.95
N ARG A 19 -11.40 1.06 14.23
CA ARG A 19 -11.96 -0.22 14.70
C ARG A 19 -13.46 -0.33 14.41
N GLY A 20 -14.20 0.78 14.53
CA GLY A 20 -15.61 0.85 14.15
C GLY A 20 -15.84 0.56 12.67
N PHE A 21 -15.04 1.16 11.78
CA PHE A 21 -15.11 0.91 10.34
C PHE A 21 -14.77 -0.54 9.96
N LEU A 22 -13.74 -1.12 10.58
CA LEU A 22 -13.41 -2.54 10.41
C LEU A 22 -14.59 -3.45 10.79
N ARG A 23 -15.25 -3.17 11.92
CA ARG A 23 -16.45 -3.93 12.32
C ARG A 23 -17.61 -3.76 11.35
N ALA A 24 -17.86 -2.53 10.90
CA ALA A 24 -18.96 -2.23 9.97
C ALA A 24 -18.78 -2.92 8.61
N THR A 25 -17.54 -3.09 8.17
CA THR A 25 -17.20 -3.76 6.89
C THR A 25 -16.97 -5.26 7.03
N GLY A 26 -16.96 -5.80 8.25
CA GLY A 26 -16.61 -7.20 8.52
C GLY A 26 -15.14 -7.55 8.28
N LYS A 27 -14.28 -6.56 8.00
CA LYS A 27 -12.86 -6.78 7.71
C LYS A 27 -12.03 -6.94 8.98
N THR A 28 -11.07 -7.85 8.93
CA THR A 28 -10.05 -8.03 9.96
C THR A 28 -8.86 -7.08 9.76
N GLN A 29 -8.05 -6.88 10.80
CA GLN A 29 -6.79 -6.12 10.68
C GLN A 29 -5.83 -6.76 9.69
N ARG A 30 -5.86 -8.09 9.55
CA ARG A 30 -5.01 -8.83 8.61
C ARG A 30 -5.42 -8.58 7.17
N GLU A 31 -6.71 -8.65 6.87
CA GLU A 31 -7.21 -8.35 5.52
C GLU A 31 -6.95 -6.89 5.14
N LEU A 32 -7.13 -5.95 6.08
CA LEU A 32 -6.75 -4.56 5.85
C LEU A 32 -5.23 -4.43 5.62
N ALA A 33 -4.41 -5.17 6.35
CA ALA A 33 -2.96 -5.17 6.16
C ALA A 33 -2.59 -5.70 4.76
N ASP A 34 -3.20 -6.82 4.33
CA ASP A 34 -2.98 -7.42 3.02
C ASP A 34 -3.44 -6.48 1.89
N GLU A 35 -4.59 -5.82 2.04
CA GLU A 35 -5.13 -4.88 1.04
C GLU A 35 -4.29 -3.59 0.92
N LEU A 36 -3.78 -3.08 2.04
CA LEU A 36 -2.86 -1.94 2.07
C LEU A 36 -1.42 -2.33 1.72
N ASN A 37 -1.15 -3.63 1.58
CA ASN A 37 0.19 -4.22 1.44
C ASN A 37 1.17 -3.78 2.54
N VAL A 38 0.70 -3.63 3.78
CA VAL A 38 1.51 -3.23 4.94
C VAL A 38 1.62 -4.37 5.96
N GLY A 39 2.59 -4.27 6.88
CA GLY A 39 2.71 -5.25 7.96
C GLY A 39 1.53 -5.19 8.95
N ALA A 40 1.09 -6.35 9.44
CA ALA A 40 0.01 -6.44 10.44
C ALA A 40 0.31 -5.63 11.72
N THR A 41 1.58 -5.52 12.11
CA THR A 41 2.04 -4.68 13.22
C THR A 41 1.70 -3.20 12.99
N TYR A 42 1.84 -2.71 11.76
CA TYR A 42 1.51 -1.32 11.42
C TYR A 42 0.00 -1.06 11.56
N VAL A 43 -0.85 -1.94 11.02
CA VAL A 43 -2.30 -1.81 11.17
C VAL A 43 -2.73 -1.88 12.64
N SER A 44 -2.11 -2.76 13.43
CA SER A 44 -2.35 -2.81 14.88
C SER A 44 -2.01 -1.49 15.57
N GLN A 45 -0.93 -0.81 15.17
CA GLN A 45 -0.58 0.52 15.70
C GLN A 45 -1.61 1.59 15.33
N LEU A 46 -2.16 1.55 14.11
CA LEU A 46 -3.24 2.45 13.67
C LEU A 46 -4.51 2.22 14.50
N VAL A 47 -4.95 0.96 14.63
CA VAL A 47 -6.19 0.59 15.34
C VAL A 47 -6.09 0.86 16.84
N ASN A 48 -4.90 0.73 17.42
CA ASN A 48 -4.67 1.08 18.83
C ASN A 48 -4.38 2.57 19.05
N GLY A 49 -4.38 3.38 17.99
CA GLY A 49 -4.15 4.82 18.08
C GLY A 49 -2.73 5.20 18.48
N LYS A 50 -1.76 4.29 18.32
CA LYS A 50 -0.33 4.62 18.45
C LYS A 50 0.15 5.46 17.28
N VAL A 51 -0.48 5.28 16.11
CA VAL A 51 -0.22 6.07 14.89
C VAL A 51 -1.52 6.74 14.46
N ASN A 52 -1.44 8.04 14.17
CA ASN A 52 -2.56 8.79 13.60
C ASN A 52 -2.74 8.38 12.13
N TRP A 53 -3.72 7.51 11.86
CA TRP A 53 -3.98 6.99 10.53
C TRP A 53 -4.51 8.03 9.54
N VAL A 54 -5.15 9.10 10.04
CA VAL A 54 -5.61 10.23 9.22
C VAL A 54 -4.44 11.04 8.67
N ARG A 55 -3.35 11.15 9.45
CA ARG A 55 -2.11 11.78 9.01
C ARG A 55 -1.16 10.82 8.28
N SER A 56 -1.50 9.54 8.18
CA SER A 56 -0.66 8.56 7.50
C SER A 56 -0.73 8.74 5.98
N GLY A 57 0.34 8.35 5.28
CA GLY A 57 0.32 8.25 3.82
C GLY A 57 -0.68 7.22 3.29
N TYR A 58 -1.24 6.38 4.16
CA TYR A 58 -2.23 5.36 3.81
C TYR A 58 -3.68 5.82 4.01
N PHE A 59 -3.93 7.07 4.41
CA PHE A 59 -5.29 7.54 4.73
C PHE A 59 -6.30 7.28 3.60
N SER A 60 -5.95 7.64 2.36
CA SER A 60 -6.82 7.44 1.20
C SER A 60 -7.08 5.96 0.91
N ALA A 61 -6.05 5.12 1.05
CA ALA A 61 -6.15 3.68 0.87
C ALA A 61 -7.03 3.06 1.97
N ILE A 62 -6.92 3.50 3.22
CA ILE A 62 -7.77 3.05 4.34
C ILE A 62 -9.23 3.46 4.12
N VAL A 63 -9.48 4.71 3.72
CA VAL A 63 -10.83 5.21 3.41
C VAL A 63 -11.49 4.38 2.31
N ARG A 64 -10.75 4.03 1.25
CA ARG A 64 -11.23 3.17 0.15
C ARG A 64 -11.47 1.73 0.61
N ALA A 65 -10.48 1.12 1.26
CA ALA A 65 -10.54 -0.27 1.73
C ALA A 65 -11.73 -0.50 2.69
N LEU A 66 -12.06 0.50 3.50
CA LEU A 66 -13.15 0.45 4.46
C LEU A 66 -14.44 1.11 3.99
N ASN A 67 -14.51 1.50 2.70
CA ASN A 67 -15.66 2.16 2.09
C ASN A 67 -16.22 3.33 2.94
N VAL A 68 -15.33 4.14 3.51
CA VAL A 68 -15.70 5.28 4.36
C VAL A 68 -16.35 6.36 3.50
N PRO A 69 -17.55 6.87 3.87
CA PRO A 69 -18.23 7.90 3.08
C PRO A 69 -17.37 9.15 2.90
N PRO A 70 -17.44 9.82 1.75
CA PRO A 70 -16.59 10.97 1.44
C PRO A 70 -16.81 12.14 2.42
N ASP A 71 -18.03 12.37 2.88
CA ASP A 71 -18.33 13.39 3.89
C ASP A 71 -17.68 13.07 5.24
N THR A 72 -17.69 11.79 5.64
CA THR A 72 -17.01 11.32 6.84
C THR A 72 -15.49 11.46 6.70
N ALA A 73 -14.92 11.10 5.54
CA ALA A 73 -13.50 11.27 5.29
C ALA A 73 -13.05 12.74 5.32
N ARG A 74 -13.84 13.66 4.76
CA ARG A 74 -13.59 15.11 4.81
C ARG A 74 -13.70 15.69 6.23
N ALA A 75 -14.60 15.16 7.05
CA ALA A 75 -14.70 15.55 8.46
C ALA A 75 -13.48 15.12 9.28
N LEU A 76 -12.84 14.00 8.90
CA LEU A 76 -11.62 13.50 9.56
C LEU A 76 -10.38 14.28 9.13
N ASP A 77 -10.26 14.62 7.85
CA ASP A 77 -9.16 15.43 7.30
C ASP A 77 -9.69 16.51 6.34
N PRO A 78 -9.65 17.79 6.73
CA PRO A 78 -10.12 18.88 5.88
C PRO A 78 -9.14 19.22 4.74
N ARG A 79 -7.96 18.58 4.68
CA ARG A 79 -7.02 18.77 3.56
C ARG A 79 -7.68 18.34 2.24
N PRO A 80 -7.39 19.05 1.13
CA PRO A 80 -8.01 18.76 -0.15
C PRO A 80 -7.71 17.32 -0.60
N TRP A 81 -8.71 16.47 -0.49
CA TRP A 81 -8.72 15.05 -0.86
C TRP A 81 -8.23 14.78 -2.30
N ALA A 82 -8.32 15.78 -3.18
CA ALA A 82 -7.83 15.75 -4.56
C ALA A 82 -6.33 15.44 -4.67
N VAL A 83 -5.52 15.76 -3.66
CA VAL A 83 -4.06 15.49 -3.68
C VAL A 83 -3.74 14.00 -3.39
N PHE A 84 -4.66 13.26 -2.76
CA PHE A 84 -4.45 11.86 -2.35
C PHE A 84 -5.30 10.87 -3.15
N ALA A 85 -6.34 11.33 -3.84
CA ALA A 85 -7.16 10.50 -4.72
C ALA A 85 -6.35 9.92 -5.90
N ASP A 86 -5.30 10.63 -6.32
CA ASP A 86 -4.41 10.28 -7.43
C ASP A 86 -3.12 9.53 -7.02
N GLN A 87 -2.93 9.23 -5.73
CA GLN A 87 -1.83 8.36 -5.29
C GLN A 87 -2.17 6.87 -5.44
N ARG A 88 -2.79 6.48 -6.56
CA ARG A 88 -2.47 5.14 -7.07
C ARG A 88 -0.97 5.21 -7.37
N PRO A 89 -0.12 4.29 -6.88
CA PRO A 89 1.11 4.07 -7.63
C PRO A 89 0.67 3.91 -9.09
N PRO A 90 1.25 4.64 -10.06
CA PRO A 90 0.89 4.46 -11.46
C PRO A 90 0.86 2.95 -11.66
N LEU A 91 -0.27 2.43 -12.15
CA LEU A 91 -0.37 1.04 -12.55
C LEU A 91 0.63 0.93 -13.69
N THR A 92 1.90 0.69 -13.36
CA THR A 92 2.90 0.35 -14.35
C THR A 92 2.27 -0.84 -15.06
N PRO A 93 1.91 -0.72 -16.34
CA PRO A 93 1.22 -1.78 -17.02
C PRO A 93 2.04 -3.04 -16.82
N VAL A 94 1.43 -4.05 -16.20
CA VAL A 94 2.11 -5.31 -15.91
C VAL A 94 2.58 -5.85 -17.25
N PRO A 95 3.90 -6.04 -17.46
CA PRO A 95 4.40 -6.52 -18.74
C PRO A 95 3.74 -7.85 -19.10
N ASP A 96 3.34 -8.04 -20.35
CA ASP A 96 2.65 -9.26 -20.79
C ASP A 96 3.43 -10.53 -20.42
N ALA A 97 4.76 -10.48 -20.51
CA ALA A 97 5.64 -11.57 -20.11
C ALA A 97 5.58 -11.88 -18.60
N LEU A 98 5.38 -10.88 -17.75
CA LEU A 98 5.19 -11.06 -16.31
C LEU A 98 3.81 -11.62 -15.99
N ALA A 99 2.77 -11.16 -16.68
CA ALA A 99 1.43 -11.73 -16.57
C ALA A 99 1.42 -13.21 -17.00
N ALA A 100 2.11 -13.53 -18.10
CA ALA A 100 2.31 -14.90 -18.57
C ALA A 100 3.09 -15.75 -17.56
N ALA A 101 4.14 -15.21 -16.91
CA ALA A 101 4.85 -15.92 -15.84
C ALA A 101 3.92 -16.23 -14.65
N ALA A 102 3.08 -15.28 -14.24
CA ALA A 102 2.11 -15.49 -13.17
C ALA A 102 1.02 -16.51 -13.56
N ALA A 103 0.64 -16.59 -14.83
CA ALA A 103 -0.27 -17.61 -15.32
C ALA A 103 0.38 -19.00 -15.34
N GLN A 104 1.62 -19.11 -15.81
CA GLN A 104 2.34 -20.37 -15.99
C GLN A 104 2.86 -20.97 -14.67
N TYR A 105 3.40 -20.14 -13.78
CA TYR A 105 4.05 -20.59 -12.54
C TYR A 105 3.21 -20.32 -11.28
N GLY A 106 2.10 -19.59 -11.41
CA GLY A 106 1.30 -19.13 -10.28
C GLY A 106 0.65 -20.22 -9.43
N ASP A 107 0.42 -21.42 -9.98
CA ASP A 107 -0.15 -22.53 -9.21
C ASP A 107 0.89 -23.15 -8.27
N ALA A 108 2.16 -23.24 -8.69
CA ALA A 108 3.27 -23.68 -7.83
C ALA A 108 3.77 -22.55 -6.91
N PHE A 109 3.62 -21.29 -7.34
CA PHE A 109 4.10 -20.09 -6.65
C PHE A 109 2.99 -19.04 -6.54
N PRO A 110 2.02 -19.21 -5.61
CA PRO A 110 0.86 -18.32 -5.51
C PRO A 110 1.22 -16.87 -5.20
N ASP A 111 2.37 -16.62 -4.59
CA ASP A 111 2.88 -15.26 -4.37
C ASP A 111 3.10 -14.48 -5.67
N LEU A 112 3.47 -15.15 -6.78
CA LEU A 112 3.67 -14.50 -8.08
C LEU A 112 2.36 -13.95 -8.68
N ARG A 113 1.21 -14.49 -8.27
CA ARG A 113 -0.12 -13.98 -8.64
C ARG A 113 -0.55 -12.76 -7.81
N ARG A 114 0.15 -12.45 -6.73
CA ARG A 114 -0.23 -11.33 -5.86
C ARG A 114 0.11 -10.02 -6.56
N ALA A 115 -0.85 -9.10 -6.56
CA ALA A 115 -0.68 -7.77 -7.14
C ALA A 115 0.56 -7.02 -6.59
N ALA A 116 0.89 -7.21 -5.30
CA ALA A 116 2.08 -6.64 -4.68
C ALA A 116 3.38 -7.11 -5.34
N TRP A 117 3.50 -8.41 -5.63
CA TRP A 117 4.67 -8.97 -6.32
C TRP A 117 4.73 -8.53 -7.78
N GLN A 118 3.60 -8.53 -8.49
CA GLN A 118 3.56 -8.08 -9.88
C GLN A 118 3.94 -6.60 -10.01
N ALA A 119 3.40 -5.74 -9.13
CA ALA A 119 3.75 -4.33 -9.09
C ALA A 119 5.21 -4.11 -8.71
N TYR A 120 5.73 -4.85 -7.72
CA TYR A 120 7.13 -4.77 -7.31
C TYR A 120 8.08 -5.15 -8.45
N LEU A 121 7.83 -6.28 -9.10
CA LEU A 121 8.61 -6.77 -10.24
C LEU A 121 8.55 -5.80 -11.44
N ALA A 122 7.36 -5.29 -11.75
CA ALA A 122 7.17 -4.30 -12.81
C ALA A 122 7.86 -2.96 -12.52
N ALA A 123 8.03 -2.60 -11.25
CA ALA A 123 8.70 -1.37 -10.83
C ALA A 123 10.22 -1.48 -10.71
N LEU A 124 10.81 -2.68 -10.87
CA LEU A 124 12.25 -2.84 -10.84
C LEU A 124 12.92 -2.03 -11.96
N HIS A 125 14.03 -1.40 -11.62
CA HIS A 125 14.82 -0.64 -12.59
C HIS A 125 15.79 -1.59 -13.31
N TRP A 126 15.62 -1.71 -14.63
CA TRP A 126 16.40 -2.62 -15.47
C TRP A 126 17.41 -1.83 -16.29
N GLN A 127 18.70 -2.12 -16.13
CA GLN A 127 19.75 -1.46 -16.91
C GLN A 127 19.71 -1.83 -18.41
N SER A 128 19.32 -3.06 -18.73
CA SER A 128 19.24 -3.59 -20.11
C SER A 128 17.81 -3.76 -20.61
N GLY A 129 16.84 -3.12 -19.94
CA GLY A 129 15.42 -3.32 -20.19
C GLY A 129 14.82 -4.52 -19.45
N PRO A 130 13.48 -4.56 -19.30
CA PRO A 130 12.79 -5.59 -18.53
C PRO A 130 12.90 -6.96 -19.21
N PRO A 131 12.81 -8.06 -18.42
CA PRO A 131 12.72 -9.41 -18.96
C PRO A 131 11.59 -9.52 -19.99
N GLN A 132 11.89 -10.12 -21.15
CA GLN A 132 10.93 -10.24 -22.25
C GLN A 132 10.21 -11.60 -22.26
N THR A 133 10.64 -12.55 -21.43
CA THR A 133 10.09 -13.92 -21.40
C THR A 133 9.54 -14.28 -20.03
N PRO A 134 8.52 -15.16 -19.96
CA PRO A 134 7.97 -15.64 -18.70
C PRO A 134 9.02 -16.29 -17.79
N ASP A 135 9.93 -17.09 -18.37
CA ASP A 135 11.00 -17.77 -17.63
C ASP A 135 11.99 -16.81 -16.99
N ALA A 136 12.33 -15.72 -17.67
CA ALA A 136 13.24 -14.72 -17.14
C ALA A 136 12.60 -13.93 -15.98
N TRP A 137 11.30 -13.61 -16.08
CA TRP A 137 10.55 -13.04 -14.96
C TRP A 137 10.48 -13.98 -13.76
N PHE A 138 10.19 -15.26 -14.00
CA PHE A 138 10.15 -16.27 -12.95
C PHE A 138 11.51 -16.44 -12.26
N THR A 139 12.60 -16.43 -13.04
CA THR A 139 13.97 -16.51 -12.52
C THR A 139 14.26 -15.37 -11.54
N VAL A 140 13.88 -14.13 -11.90
CA VAL A 140 14.05 -12.95 -11.03
C VAL A 140 13.21 -13.09 -9.76
N PHE A 141 11.94 -13.44 -9.90
CA PHE A 141 11.06 -13.68 -8.75
C PHE A 141 11.63 -14.73 -7.80
N TYR A 142 12.10 -15.85 -8.34
CA TYR A 142 12.66 -16.94 -7.56
C TYR A 142 13.94 -16.50 -6.84
N GLN A 143 14.84 -15.78 -7.52
CA GLN A 143 16.05 -15.22 -6.92
C GLN A 143 15.71 -14.29 -5.75
N LEU A 144 14.78 -13.34 -5.94
CA LEU A 144 14.34 -12.42 -4.88
C LEU A 144 13.76 -13.18 -3.68
N ARG A 145 12.95 -14.20 -3.95
CA ARG A 145 12.38 -15.04 -2.89
C ARG A 145 13.46 -15.82 -2.13
N THR A 146 14.45 -16.39 -2.83
CA THR A 146 15.57 -17.11 -2.20
C THR A 146 16.45 -16.18 -1.35
N LEU A 147 16.54 -14.90 -1.72
CA LEU A 147 17.23 -13.87 -0.95
C LEU A 147 16.40 -13.34 0.23
N GLY A 148 15.18 -13.86 0.45
CA GLY A 148 14.28 -13.43 1.52
C GLY A 148 13.65 -12.05 1.28
N VAL A 149 13.71 -11.53 0.05
CA VAL A 149 13.07 -10.27 -0.32
C VAL A 149 11.56 -10.48 -0.39
N ALA A 150 10.83 -9.70 0.40
CA ALA A 150 9.39 -9.56 0.26
C ALA A 150 9.08 -8.23 -0.44
N PRO A 151 7.97 -8.12 -1.19
CA PRO A 151 7.55 -6.87 -1.80
C PRO A 151 7.18 -5.92 -0.65
N THR A 152 8.11 -5.05 -0.29
CA THR A 152 7.82 -3.98 0.65
C THR A 152 6.80 -3.05 -0.01
N PRO A 153 5.78 -2.57 0.72
CA PRO A 153 5.04 -1.40 0.25
C PRO A 153 6.07 -0.30 0.07
N GLY A 154 6.35 0.05 -1.19
CA GLY A 154 7.34 1.08 -1.47
C GLY A 154 6.95 2.36 -0.73
N PRO A 155 7.83 2.98 0.07
CA PRO A 155 7.74 4.42 0.22
C PRO A 155 7.89 5.02 -1.19
N ALA A 156 7.14 6.08 -1.49
CA ALA A 156 7.43 6.94 -2.64
C ALA A 156 8.96 7.12 -2.73
N GLY A 157 9.53 6.83 -3.90
CA GLY A 157 10.95 6.54 -4.07
C GLY A 157 11.88 7.58 -3.42
N PRO A 158 13.11 7.17 -3.03
CA PRO A 158 14.11 8.12 -2.58
C PRO A 158 14.37 9.13 -3.70
N GLN A 159 14.34 10.42 -3.35
CA GLN A 159 14.88 11.47 -4.20
C GLN A 159 16.27 11.03 -4.65
N ALA A 160 16.46 10.96 -5.97
CA ALA A 160 17.78 10.88 -6.56
C ALA A 160 18.53 12.14 -6.10
N GLY A 161 19.37 11.97 -5.08
CA GLY A 161 20.42 12.91 -4.76
C GLY A 161 21.43 12.84 -5.90
N SER A 162 21.23 13.66 -6.93
CA SER A 162 22.30 14.05 -7.83
C SER A 162 23.20 15.01 -7.08
N GLY A 163 24.24 14.47 -6.48
CA GLY A 163 25.45 15.23 -6.16
C GLY A 163 26.25 15.44 -7.43
N ALA A 164 26.44 16.69 -7.81
CA ALA A 164 27.67 17.25 -8.39
C ALA A 164 27.63 18.76 -8.16
#